data_AF-A0A962HSE9-F1
#
_entry.id   AF-A0A962HSE9-F1
#
_cell.length_a   1.000
_cell.length_b   1.000
_cell.length_c   1.000
_cell.angle_alpha   90.00
_cell.angle_beta   90.00
_cell.angle_gamma   90.00
#
_symmetry.space_group_name_H-M   'P 1'
#
loop_
_entity.id
_entity.type
_entity.pdbx_description
1 polymer ?
#
loop_
_entity_poly.entity_id
_entity_poly.type
_entity_poly.pdbx_seq_one_letter_code
_entity_poly.pdbx_strand_id
1 'polypeptide(L)'
;YADWCVSCKEMEKYTFTDHAVQTALADTLLLQADVTANDADDQELLKHFGIFGPPTIAFYGVDGSERSAYRVVGYMKAPEFATVVARALAAETRTASTEH
;
A
#
# COMPACT_ATOMS: atom_id res chain seq x y z
N TYR A 1 -4.97 2.30 8.33
CA TYR A 1 -5.92 1.38 8.97
C TYR A 1 -6.90 2.21 9.77
N ALA A 2 -8.12 1.71 9.98
CA ALA A 2 -8.99 2.22 11.03
C ALA A 2 -9.99 1.13 11.48
N ASP A 3 -10.35 1.08 12.76
CA ASP A 3 -11.31 0.10 13.28
C ASP A 3 -12.71 0.24 12.67
N TRP A 4 -13.10 1.45 12.30
CA TRP A 4 -14.38 1.74 11.67
C TRP A 4 -14.42 1.43 10.17
N CYS A 5 -13.28 1.06 9.58
CA CYS A 5 -13.14 0.76 8.16
C CYS A 5 -13.38 -0.72 7.88
N VAL A 6 -14.58 -1.05 7.37
CA VAL A 6 -14.96 -2.44 7.03
C VAL A 6 -14.00 -3.06 6.02
N SER A 7 -13.68 -2.35 4.95
CA SER A 7 -12.80 -2.85 3.89
C SER A 7 -11.33 -3.00 4.33
N CYS A 8 -10.90 -2.30 5.38
CA CYS A 8 -9.60 -2.53 6.01
C CYS A 8 -9.55 -3.93 6.64
N LYS A 9 -10.60 -4.29 7.38
CA LYS A 9 -10.74 -5.61 7.99
C LYS A 9 -10.89 -6.71 6.94
N GLU A 10 -11.54 -6.42 5.81
CA GLU A 10 -11.61 -7.36 4.68
C GLU A 10 -10.22 -7.60 4.06
N MET A 11 -9.42 -6.54 3.86
CA MET A 11 -8.04 -6.68 3.38
C MET A 11 -7.19 -7.52 4.34
N GLU A 12 -7.25 -7.26 5.65
CA GLU A 12 -6.54 -8.04 6.66
C GLU A 12 -6.95 -9.51 6.66
N LYS A 13 -8.25 -9.78 6.56
CA LYS A 13 -8.78 -11.14 6.65
C LYS A 13 -8.57 -11.97 5.40
N TYR A 14 -8.71 -11.37 4.21
CA TYR A 14 -8.81 -12.09 2.94
C TYR A 14 -7.67 -11.80 1.95
N THR A 15 -6.90 -10.74 2.17
CA THR A 15 -5.87 -10.28 1.21
C THR A 15 -4.48 -10.40 1.79
N PHE A 16 -4.21 -9.78 2.93
CA PHE A 16 -2.85 -9.74 3.52
C PHE A 16 -2.40 -11.07 4.14
N THR A 17 -3.34 -11.96 4.46
CA THR A 17 -3.06 -13.31 4.95
C THR A 17 -2.72 -14.31 3.84
N ASP A 18 -2.91 -13.93 2.57
CA ASP A 18 -2.62 -14.81 1.44
C ASP A 18 -1.11 -14.94 1.20
N HIS A 19 -0.66 -16.18 0.98
CA HIS A 19 0.76 -16.49 0.81
C HIS A 19 1.39 -15.79 -0.40
N ALA A 20 0.65 -15.61 -1.50
CA ALA A 20 1.16 -14.90 -2.68
C ALA A 20 1.38 -13.41 -2.37
N VAL A 21 0.53 -12.80 -1.54
CA VAL A 21 0.69 -11.42 -1.08
C VAL A 21 1.89 -11.29 -0.15
N GLN A 22 2.02 -12.20 0.82
CA GLN A 22 3.16 -12.21 1.75
C GLN A 22 4.49 -12.42 1.01
N THR A 23 4.52 -13.32 0.03
CA THR A 23 5.69 -13.56 -0.82
C THR A 23 6.05 -12.32 -1.62
N ALA A 24 5.07 -11.65 -2.23
CA ALA A 24 5.32 -10.44 -3.02
C ALA A 24 5.83 -9.25 -2.19
N LEU A 25 5.56 -9.23 -0.88
CA LEU A 25 5.98 -8.19 0.07
C LEU A 25 7.24 -8.55 0.87
N ALA A 26 7.82 -9.75 0.68
CA ALA A 26 8.86 -10.29 1.55
C ALA A 26 10.09 -9.37 1.69
N ASP A 27 10.45 -8.65 0.63
CA ASP A 27 11.60 -7.75 0.59
C ASP A 27 11.21 -6.26 0.73
N THR A 28 10.08 -5.97 1.38
CA THR A 28 9.59 -4.60 1.58
C THR A 28 9.48 -4.20 3.03
N LEU A 29 9.70 -2.91 3.30
CA LEU A 29 9.35 -2.29 4.58
C LEU A 29 7.84 -2.03 4.62
N LEU A 30 7.14 -2.71 5.52
CA LEU A 30 5.71 -2.51 5.74
C LEU A 30 5.47 -1.46 6.82
N LEU A 31 4.77 -0.40 6.46
CA LEU A 31 4.34 0.65 7.38
C LEU A 31 2.80 0.67 7.44
N GLN A 32 2.26 0.84 8.64
CA GLN A 32 0.84 1.00 8.88
C GLN A 32 0.62 2.22 9.75
N ALA A 33 -0.16 3.18 9.25
CA ALA A 33 -0.72 4.25 10.07
C ALA A 33 -2.12 3.81 10.52
N ASP A 34 -2.37 3.81 11.83
CA ASP A 34 -3.70 3.64 12.40
C ASP A 34 -4.31 5.03 12.63
N VAL A 35 -5.37 5.33 11.89
CA VAL A 35 -6.10 6.61 11.97
C VAL A 35 -7.49 6.42 12.61
N THR A 36 -7.62 5.43 13.50
CA THR A 36 -8.89 5.12 14.18
C THR A 36 -9.40 6.31 14.99
N ALA A 37 -8.51 7.02 15.69
CA ALA A 37 -8.86 8.18 16.51
C ALA A 37 -9.38 9.34 15.66
N ASN A 38 -8.87 9.47 14.43
CA ASN A 38 -9.27 10.48 13.46
C ASN A 38 -9.08 11.90 14.02
N ASP A 39 -8.00 12.09 14.78
CA ASP A 39 -7.65 13.36 15.42
C ASP A 39 -6.93 14.33 14.47
N ALA A 40 -6.43 15.44 14.99
CA ALA A 40 -5.80 16.47 14.17
C ALA A 40 -4.54 15.96 13.43
N ASP A 41 -3.76 15.08 14.06
CA ASP A 41 -2.53 14.56 13.48
C ASP A 41 -2.87 13.53 12.38
N ASP A 42 -3.88 12.69 12.62
CA ASP A 42 -4.41 11.76 11.62
C ASP A 42 -4.95 12.51 10.39
N GLN A 43 -5.72 13.58 10.60
CA GLN A 43 -6.26 14.40 9.50
C GLN A 43 -5.16 15.06 8.68
N GLU A 44 -4.12 15.59 9.34
CA GLU A 44 -3.01 16.22 8.65
C GLU A 44 -2.18 15.18 7.88
N LEU A 45 -1.95 13.99 8.45
CA LEU A 45 -1.29 12.88 7.76
C LEU A 45 -2.05 12.50 6.47
N LEU A 46 -3.36 12.26 6.59
CA LEU A 46 -4.21 11.90 5.45
C LEU A 46 -4.18 12.98 4.37
N LYS A 47 -4.30 14.25 4.76
CA LYS A 47 -4.23 15.39 3.85
C LYS A 47 -2.87 15.50 3.16
N HIS A 48 -1.77 15.33 3.90
CA HIS A 48 -0.41 15.39 3.38
C HIS A 48 -0.20 14.40 2.22
N PHE A 49 -0.74 13.18 2.34
CA PHE A 49 -0.64 12.14 1.32
C PHE A 49 -1.78 12.15 0.29
N GLY A 50 -2.73 13.10 0.39
CA GLY A 50 -3.91 13.17 -0.48
C GLY A 50 -4.79 11.92 -0.36
N ILE A 51 -4.97 11.41 0.85
CA ILE A 51 -5.76 10.22 1.17
C ILE A 51 -7.07 10.68 1.82
N PHE A 52 -8.20 10.29 1.25
CA PHE A 52 -9.52 10.63 1.81
C PHE A 52 -9.91 9.73 2.99
N GLY A 53 -9.39 8.51 3.02
CA GLY A 53 -9.64 7.55 4.10
C GLY A 53 -9.08 6.16 3.79
N PRO A 54 -9.12 5.24 4.76
CA PRO A 54 -8.66 3.89 4.59
C PRO A 54 -9.75 2.96 3.98
N PRO A 55 -9.37 1.81 3.41
CA PRO A 55 -7.99 1.43 3.16
C PRO A 55 -7.47 2.19 1.93
N THR A 56 -6.28 2.77 2.10
CA THR A 56 -5.46 3.24 1.00
C THR A 56 -4.09 2.62 1.20
N ILE A 57 -3.62 1.89 0.20
CA ILE A 57 -2.29 1.28 0.18
C ILE A 57 -1.50 2.04 -0.88
N ALA A 58 -0.46 2.74 -0.43
CA ALA A 58 0.48 3.46 -1.28
C ALA A 58 1.81 2.70 -1.30
N PHE A 59 2.46 2.72 -2.46
CA PHE A 59 3.76 2.08 -2.67
C PHE A 59 4.81 3.16 -2.92
N TYR A 60 5.96 3.03 -2.29
CA TYR A 60 7.08 3.96 -2.45
C TYR A 60 8.30 3.19 -2.92
N GLY A 61 9.06 3.76 -3.86
CA GLY A 61 10.34 3.21 -4.24
C GLY A 61 11.43 3.52 -3.21
N VAL A 62 12.60 2.90 -3.37
CA VAL A 62 13.81 3.23 -2.59
C VAL A 62 14.26 4.69 -2.74
N ASP A 63 13.81 5.36 -3.80
CA ASP A 63 13.98 6.79 -4.06
C ASP A 63 13.06 7.68 -3.19
N GLY A 64 12.21 7.07 -2.35
CA GLY A 64 11.21 7.77 -1.53
C GLY A 64 10.02 8.31 -2.33
N SER A 65 9.94 8.03 -3.64
CA SER A 65 8.87 8.54 -4.49
C SER A 65 7.70 7.55 -4.54
N GLU A 66 6.48 8.08 -4.40
CA GLU A 66 5.27 7.27 -4.53
C GLU A 66 5.11 6.75 -5.96
N ARG A 67 4.81 5.46 -6.10
CA ARG A 67 4.39 4.83 -7.34
C ARG A 67 2.86 4.95 -7.47
N SER A 68 2.37 6.19 -7.58
CA SER A 68 0.94 6.55 -7.48
C SER A 68 0.01 5.80 -8.44
N ALA A 69 0.51 5.37 -9.60
CA ALA A 69 -0.23 4.55 -10.56
C ALA A 69 -0.67 3.17 -10.02
N TYR A 70 -0.07 2.73 -8.91
CA TYR A 70 -0.36 1.45 -8.25
C TYR A 70 -1.08 1.62 -6.91
N ARG A 71 -1.47 2.84 -6.55
CA ARG A 71 -2.22 3.08 -5.31
C ARG A 71 -3.52 2.27 -5.32
N VAL A 72 -3.78 1.54 -4.25
CA VAL A 72 -5.01 0.75 -4.06
C VAL A 72 -5.90 1.48 -3.08
N VAL A 73 -7.17 1.66 -3.44
CA VAL A 73 -8.21 2.24 -2.58
C VAL A 73 -9.36 1.27 -2.49
N GLY A 74 -9.83 0.99 -1.27
CA GLY A 74 -10.87 0.00 -1.03
C GLY A 74 -10.36 -1.45 -0.98
N TYR A 75 -11.29 -2.40 -0.94
CA TYR A 75 -10.97 -3.82 -0.90
C TYR A 75 -10.50 -4.33 -2.28
N MET A 76 -9.48 -5.20 -2.27
CA MET A 76 -8.95 -5.88 -3.44
C MET A 76 -8.61 -7.33 -3.08
N LYS A 77 -9.00 -8.29 -3.92
CA LYS A 77 -8.74 -9.72 -3.67
C LYS A 77 -7.24 -10.03 -3.76
N ALA A 78 -6.79 -11.04 -3.02
CA ALA A 78 -5.39 -11.45 -2.96
C ALA A 78 -4.67 -11.59 -4.32
N PRO A 79 -5.22 -12.27 -5.36
CA PRO A 79 -4.51 -12.43 -6.63
C PRO A 79 -4.28 -11.12 -7.37
N GLU A 80 -5.27 -10.22 -7.32
CA GLU A 80 -5.19 -8.88 -7.92
C GLU A 80 -4.19 -8.02 -7.15
N PHE A 81 -4.27 -8.03 -5.81
CA PHE A 81 -3.36 -7.27 -4.96
C PHE A 81 -1.90 -7.72 -5.13
N ALA A 82 -1.63 -9.03 -5.13
CA ALA A 82 -0.28 -9.55 -5.38
C ALA A 82 0.29 -9.10 -6.74
N THR A 83 -0.56 -9.02 -7.77
CA THR A 83 -0.16 -8.49 -9.09
C THR A 83 0.20 -7.02 -9.02
N VAL A 84 -0.56 -6.21 -8.26
CA VAL A 84 -0.25 -4.80 -8.05
C VAL A 84 1.06 -4.64 -7.30
N VAL A 85 1.26 -5.36 -6.18
CA VAL A 85 2.51 -5.35 -5.40
C VAL A 85 3.71 -5.64 -6.30
N ALA A 86 3.66 -6.74 -7.05
CA ALA A 86 4.76 -7.14 -7.92
C ALA A 86 5.08 -6.06 -8.98
N ARG A 87 4.07 -5.41 -9.55
CA ARG A 87 4.28 -4.35 -10.56
C ARG A 87 4.79 -3.04 -9.94
N ALA A 88 4.30 -2.67 -8.77
CA ALA A 88 4.70 -1.47 -8.06
C ALA A 88 6.18 -1.52 -7.67
N LEU A 89 6.66 -2.69 -7.24
CA LEU A 89 8.03 -2.91 -6.76
C LEU A 89 9.01 -3.26 -7.88
N ALA A 90 8.57 -3.93 -8.95
CA ALA A 90 9.45 -4.28 -10.08
C ALA A 90 9.89 -3.08 -10.94
N ALA A 91 9.25 -1.91 -10.81
CA ALA A 91 9.62 -0.70 -11.56
C ALA A 91 11.06 -0.23 -11.28
N GLU A 92 11.68 -0.71 -10.20
CA GLU A 92 13.05 -0.41 -9.81
C GLU A 92 14.11 -1.08 -10.70
N THR A 93 13.82 -2.25 -11.29
CA THR A 93 14.80 -3.01 -12.07
C THR A 93 15.08 -2.40 -13.46
N ARG A 94 14.22 -1.50 -13.96
CA ARG A 94 14.38 -0.95 -15.32
C ARG A 94 15.19 0.35 -15.40
N THR A 95 15.30 1.12 -14.32
CA THR A 95 16.01 2.41 -14.35
C THR A 95 17.50 2.25 -14.06
N ALA A 96 17.91 1.20 -13.35
CA ALA A 96 19.32 0.93 -13.03
C ALA A 96 20.16 0.39 -14.21
N SER A 97 19.59 0.21 -15.40
CA SER A 97 20.24 -0.41 -16.56
C SER A 97 20.52 0.54 -17.74
N THR A 98 20.46 1.86 -17.53
CA THR A 98 20.83 2.84 -18.58
C THR A 98 22.03 3.68 -18.15
N GLU A 99 23.20 3.06 -18.15
CA GLU A 99 24.48 3.75 -18.36
C GLU A 99 25.28 2.95 -19.39
N HIS A 100 25.30 3.45 -20.63
CA HIS A 100 26.29 3.13 -21.66
C HIS A 100 26.57 4.37 -22.48
#